data_AF-A0AAP5FA26-F1
#
_entry.id   AF-A0AAP5FA26-F1
#
_cell.length_a   1.000
_cell.length_b   1.000
_cell.length_c   1.000
_cell.angle_alpha   90.00
_cell.angle_beta   90.00
_cell.angle_gamma   90.00
#
_symmetry.space_group_name_H-M   'P 1'
#
loop_
_entity.id
_entity.type
_entity.pdbx_description
1 polymer ?
#
loop_
_entity_poly.entity_id
_entity_poly.type
_entity_poly.pdbx_seq_one_letter_code
_entity_poly.pdbx_strand_id
1 'polypeptide(L)'
;MKRPIRGDHNEKHPTSTFARSRCGELRHHARALAELWSFALPTLYIHGISCSCTDPMPHALEEDIGGRAGKDQAMRSRGFALVELSLVVGLAAIAGVGAWMAFGPTSAGTRIEQESAYLAQLANAVAADFAVAEGRYQSVSTASAVERVLAPSAWVVGKELNSRSLGSIELSPLNAGQGFRITATAVQANLCLGLVQSSARAFSEVHVNGVLVYSRRSLNHGALSESCAEGGEVAFDRR
;
A
#
# COMPACT_ATOMS: atom_id res chain seq x y z
N MET A 1 -50.26 -41.47 0.00
CA MET A 1 -51.05 -40.23 0.18
C MET A 1 -50.14 -39.04 0.02
N LYS A 2 -50.41 -38.24 -1.01
CA LYS A 2 -49.56 -37.15 -1.53
C LYS A 2 -50.36 -35.86 -1.30
N ARG A 3 -49.80 -34.88 -0.57
CA ARG A 3 -50.35 -33.52 -0.53
C ARG A 3 -49.27 -32.54 -0.99
N PRO A 4 -49.57 -31.64 -1.96
CA PRO A 4 -48.65 -30.59 -2.37
C PRO A 4 -48.89 -29.35 -1.50
N ILE A 5 -47.82 -28.69 -1.06
CA ILE A 5 -47.90 -27.33 -0.52
C ILE A 5 -47.47 -26.37 -1.62
N ARG A 6 -48.43 -25.51 -1.97
CA ARG A 6 -48.37 -24.38 -2.89
C ARG A 6 -48.24 -23.12 -2.04
N GLY A 7 -47.36 -22.22 -2.43
CA GLY A 7 -47.29 -20.85 -1.91
C GLY A 7 -45.88 -20.31 -2.04
N ASP A 8 -45.63 -19.06 -2.39
CA ASP A 8 -46.43 -18.03 -3.03
C ASP A 8 -45.40 -17.01 -3.53
N HIS A 9 -45.67 -16.33 -4.64
CA HIS A 9 -44.77 -15.33 -5.21
C HIS A 9 -44.61 -14.15 -4.24
N ASN A 10 -43.37 -13.75 -3.96
CA ASN A 10 -43.12 -12.39 -3.48
C ASN A 10 -41.86 -11.83 -4.14
N GLU A 11 -42.10 -11.25 -5.30
CA GLU A 11 -41.18 -10.42 -6.07
C GLU A 11 -41.03 -9.09 -5.32
N LYS A 12 -39.89 -8.92 -4.64
CA LYS A 12 -39.46 -7.62 -4.11
C LYS A 12 -38.10 -7.28 -4.69
N HIS A 13 -38.12 -6.44 -5.73
CA HIS A 13 -36.99 -5.62 -6.13
C HIS A 13 -36.82 -4.46 -5.14
N PRO A 14 -35.61 -4.30 -4.57
CA PRO A 14 -35.11 -2.98 -4.23
C PRO A 14 -33.99 -2.58 -5.19
N THR A 15 -34.39 -1.72 -6.13
CA THR A 15 -33.72 -0.45 -6.47
C THR A 15 -32.22 -0.34 -6.16
N SER A 16 -31.47 -0.27 -7.25
CA SER A 16 -30.12 0.27 -7.39
C SER A 16 -29.82 1.45 -6.47
N THR A 17 -29.04 1.20 -5.41
CA THR A 17 -28.31 2.26 -4.68
C THR A 17 -26.82 2.13 -5.04
N PHE A 18 -26.52 2.34 -6.33
CA PHE A 18 -25.17 2.23 -6.89
C PHE A 18 -24.85 3.49 -7.71
N ALA A 19 -25.02 4.68 -7.13
CA ALA A 19 -24.74 5.93 -7.85
C ALA A 19 -24.46 7.17 -6.97
N ARG A 20 -24.06 7.03 -5.69
CA ARG A 20 -23.81 8.20 -4.83
C ARG A 20 -22.58 8.18 -3.92
N SER A 21 -21.60 7.32 -4.21
CA SER A 21 -20.36 7.24 -3.43
C SER A 21 -19.09 7.31 -4.28
N ARG A 22 -19.05 8.17 -5.30
CA ARG A 22 -17.83 8.49 -6.07
C ARG A 22 -17.63 9.99 -6.38
N CYS A 23 -18.31 10.88 -5.66
CA CYS A 23 -18.04 12.34 -5.73
C CYS A 23 -17.41 12.92 -4.45
N GLY A 24 -17.32 12.15 -3.36
CA GLY A 24 -16.65 12.57 -2.12
C GLY A 24 -15.13 12.36 -2.13
N GLU A 25 -14.67 11.22 -2.68
CA GLU A 25 -13.25 10.83 -2.66
C GLU A 25 -12.36 11.79 -3.48
N LEU A 26 -12.86 12.32 -4.60
CA LEU A 26 -12.08 13.21 -5.47
C LEU A 26 -11.84 14.61 -4.88
N ARG A 27 -12.63 15.03 -3.87
CA ARG A 27 -12.40 16.30 -3.16
C ARG A 27 -11.33 16.20 -2.07
N HIS A 28 -11.13 15.02 -1.49
CA HIS A 28 -10.09 14.83 -0.48
C HIS A 28 -8.69 14.68 -1.11
N HIS A 29 -8.59 14.06 -2.30
CA HIS A 29 -7.32 14.00 -3.02
C HIS A 29 -6.86 15.36 -3.59
N ALA A 30 -7.79 16.22 -4.01
CA ALA A 30 -7.44 17.58 -4.48
C ALA A 30 -6.94 18.49 -3.35
N ARG A 31 -7.45 18.34 -2.11
CA ARG A 31 -6.94 19.08 -0.93
C ARG A 31 -5.59 18.56 -0.45
N ALA A 32 -5.35 17.25 -0.46
CA ALA A 32 -4.05 16.69 -0.09
C ALA A 32 -2.93 17.08 -1.07
N LEU A 33 -3.24 17.22 -2.36
CA LEU A 33 -2.28 17.70 -3.36
C LEU A 33 -1.98 19.21 -3.26
N ALA A 34 -2.93 20.03 -2.78
CA ALA A 34 -2.70 21.45 -2.52
C ALA A 34 -1.84 21.71 -1.26
N GLU A 35 -1.97 20.87 -0.23
CA GLU A 35 -1.15 20.93 0.99
C GLU A 35 0.30 20.46 0.70
N LEU A 36 0.50 19.43 -0.12
CA LEU A 36 1.84 18.96 -0.50
C LEU A 36 2.64 19.95 -1.36
N TRP A 37 1.96 20.88 -2.05
CA TRP A 37 2.63 21.98 -2.75
C TRP A 37 2.99 23.16 -1.84
N SER A 38 2.41 23.24 -0.63
CA SER A 38 2.73 24.32 0.34
C SER A 38 3.96 24.01 1.20
N PHE A 39 4.38 22.74 1.32
CA PHE A 39 5.54 22.33 2.13
C PHE A 39 6.87 22.22 1.36
N ALA A 40 6.87 22.40 0.04
CA ALA A 40 8.06 22.25 -0.81
C ALA A 40 8.72 23.58 -1.22
N LEU A 41 8.46 24.68 -0.50
CA LEU A 41 9.19 25.94 -0.63
C LEU A 41 9.95 26.22 0.68
N PRO A 42 11.29 26.13 0.71
CA PRO A 42 12.04 26.69 1.81
C PRO A 42 11.92 28.21 1.75
N THR A 43 11.21 28.77 2.72
CA THR A 43 11.42 30.08 3.35
C THR A 43 12.11 31.13 2.47
N LEU A 44 11.35 31.78 1.59
CA LEU A 44 11.68 33.13 1.11
C LEU A 44 10.66 34.07 1.75
N TYR A 45 11.10 34.67 2.87
CA TYR A 45 10.39 35.66 3.66
C TYR A 45 10.19 36.92 2.80
N ILE A 46 9.06 37.01 2.10
CA ILE A 46 8.59 38.28 1.53
C ILE A 46 7.59 38.86 2.53
N HIS A 47 8.01 39.94 3.19
CA HIS A 47 7.18 40.74 4.08
C HIS A 47 5.89 41.17 3.38
N GLY A 48 4.79 41.11 4.13
CA GLY A 48 3.42 41.19 3.66
C GLY A 48 3.09 42.38 2.76
N ILE A 49 2.34 42.08 1.70
CA ILE A 49 1.43 43.03 1.06
C ILE A 49 0.05 42.71 1.63
N SER A 50 -0.31 43.41 2.70
CA SER A 50 -1.69 43.48 3.18
C SER A 50 -2.44 44.46 2.30
N CYS A 51 -3.35 43.96 1.47
CA CYS A 51 -4.35 44.80 0.83
C CYS A 51 -5.37 45.21 1.89
N SER A 52 -5.25 46.43 2.42
CA SER A 52 -6.33 47.13 3.09
C SER A 52 -6.63 48.41 2.34
N CYS A 53 -7.77 48.41 1.65
CA CYS A 53 -8.42 49.62 1.17
C CYS A 53 -9.09 50.29 2.36
N THR A 54 -8.62 51.49 2.78
CA THR A 54 -9.45 52.66 3.18
C THR A 54 -8.56 53.75 3.78
N ASP A 55 -8.71 54.96 3.21
CA ASP A 55 -8.69 56.28 3.86
C ASP A 55 -7.39 57.12 3.99
N PRO A 56 -7.54 58.47 4.03
CA PRO A 56 -6.79 59.38 3.15
C PRO A 56 -5.68 60.22 3.82
N MET A 57 -4.91 60.88 2.94
CA MET A 57 -3.99 62.04 3.09
C MET A 57 -4.28 62.98 4.29
N PRO A 58 -3.23 63.55 4.92
CA PRO A 58 -2.75 64.86 4.47
C PRO A 58 -1.22 65.09 4.52
N HIS A 59 -0.76 66.02 3.65
CA HIS A 59 0.35 67.01 3.78
C HIS A 59 1.67 66.59 4.44
N ALA A 60 2.88 67.00 4.05
CA ALA A 60 3.49 67.85 3.03
C ALA A 60 5.02 67.85 3.37
N LEU A 61 5.84 68.51 2.53
CA LEU A 61 7.30 68.76 2.64
C LEU A 61 8.15 67.60 2.09
N GLU A 62 8.65 67.64 0.85
CA GLU A 62 9.56 68.62 0.22
C GLU A 62 10.90 68.72 0.94
N GLU A 63 11.88 67.94 0.45
CA GLU A 63 13.24 68.43 0.24
C GLU A 63 13.87 67.68 -0.94
N ASP A 64 14.13 68.47 -1.99
CA ASP A 64 14.94 68.19 -3.15
C ASP A 64 16.42 68.15 -2.75
N ILE A 65 17.24 67.38 -3.47
CA ILE A 65 18.64 67.64 -3.85
C ILE A 65 19.24 66.35 -4.42
N GLY A 66 19.77 66.48 -5.63
CA GLY A 66 21.02 65.80 -5.97
C GLY A 66 20.95 64.88 -7.16
N GLY A 67 20.86 65.47 -8.35
CA GLY A 67 21.12 64.79 -9.59
C GLY A 67 22.48 64.10 -9.62
N ARG A 68 22.51 62.86 -10.10
CA ARG A 68 23.71 62.29 -10.70
C ARG A 68 23.33 61.43 -11.90
N ALA A 69 23.46 62.10 -13.04
CA ALA A 69 23.95 61.58 -14.31
C ALA A 69 24.01 60.05 -14.45
N GLY A 70 23.08 59.54 -15.25
CA GLY A 70 23.37 58.69 -16.41
C GLY A 70 24.44 57.63 -16.23
N LYS A 71 24.01 56.41 -15.96
CA LYS A 71 24.43 55.29 -16.79
C LYS A 71 23.18 54.55 -17.21
N ASP A 72 22.85 54.67 -18.48
CA ASP A 72 21.97 53.79 -19.22
C ASP A 72 22.43 52.34 -19.00
N GLN A 73 21.92 51.68 -17.95
CA GLN A 73 21.87 50.24 -17.95
C GLN A 73 20.75 49.88 -18.90
N ALA A 74 21.12 49.76 -20.18
CA ALA A 74 20.32 49.09 -21.18
C ALA A 74 19.79 47.79 -20.55
N MET A 75 18.50 47.79 -20.20
CA MET A 75 17.75 46.58 -19.92
C MET A 75 17.68 45.82 -21.25
N ARG A 76 18.78 45.14 -21.58
CA ARG A 76 18.73 44.00 -22.49
C ARG A 76 17.80 43.01 -21.83
N SER A 77 16.57 42.94 -22.32
CA SER A 77 15.63 41.89 -22.03
C SER A 77 16.33 40.56 -22.27
N ARG A 78 16.79 39.94 -21.18
CA ARG A 78 17.39 38.61 -21.18
C ARG A 78 16.26 37.60 -21.37
N GLY A 79 15.77 37.46 -22.60
CA GLY A 79 14.79 36.44 -23.00
C GLY A 79 15.25 34.99 -22.76
N PHE A 80 16.51 34.80 -22.37
CA PHE A 80 17.07 33.52 -21.94
C PHE A 80 16.66 33.08 -20.52
N ALA A 81 16.27 34.00 -19.63
CA ALA A 81 15.93 33.64 -18.25
C ALA A 81 14.66 32.78 -18.14
N LEU A 82 13.69 32.98 -19.03
CA LEU A 82 12.44 32.21 -19.05
C LEU A 82 12.67 30.77 -19.56
N VAL A 83 13.51 30.62 -20.59
CA VAL A 83 13.85 29.30 -21.14
C VAL A 83 14.64 28.48 -20.12
N GLU A 84 15.63 29.09 -19.48
CA GLU A 84 16.45 28.45 -18.45
C GLU A 84 15.60 28.00 -17.24
N LEU A 85 14.68 28.86 -16.78
CA LEU A 85 13.79 28.53 -15.67
C LEU A 85 12.79 27.41 -16.04
N SER A 86 12.25 27.41 -17.27
CA SER A 86 11.39 26.33 -17.77
C SER A 86 12.13 24.98 -17.87
N LEU A 87 13.42 25.01 -18.21
CA LEU A 87 14.25 23.82 -18.30
C LEU A 87 14.56 23.25 -16.92
N VAL A 88 14.89 24.11 -15.95
CA VAL A 88 15.09 23.68 -14.55
C VAL A 88 13.82 23.10 -13.95
N VAL A 89 12.66 23.75 -14.16
CA VAL A 89 11.37 23.23 -13.68
C VAL A 89 11.01 21.91 -14.36
N GLY A 90 11.25 21.78 -15.67
CA GLY A 90 11.03 20.53 -16.40
C GLY A 90 11.91 19.38 -15.88
N LEU A 91 13.18 19.66 -15.60
CA LEU A 91 14.13 18.67 -15.08
C LEU A 91 13.78 18.29 -13.63
N ALA A 92 13.38 19.25 -12.81
CA ALA A 92 12.90 19.00 -11.45
C ALA A 92 11.60 18.18 -11.43
N ALA A 93 10.68 18.42 -12.38
CA ALA A 93 9.45 17.64 -12.50
C ALA A 93 9.73 16.18 -12.88
N ILE A 94 10.66 15.93 -13.82
CA ILE A 94 11.08 14.57 -14.19
C ILE A 94 11.73 13.86 -13.00
N ALA A 95 12.62 14.54 -12.28
CA ALA A 95 13.26 14.00 -11.09
C ALA A 95 12.23 13.66 -9.99
N GLY A 96 11.23 14.53 -9.79
CA GLY A 96 10.14 14.31 -8.84
C GLY A 96 9.27 13.09 -9.18
N VAL A 97 8.91 12.91 -10.45
CA VAL A 97 8.16 11.72 -10.91
C VAL A 97 9.00 10.45 -10.75
N GLY A 98 10.30 10.51 -11.07
CA GLY A 98 11.22 9.39 -10.86
C GLY A 98 11.31 8.98 -9.39
N ALA A 99 11.42 9.97 -8.50
CA ALA A 99 11.42 9.73 -7.06
C ALA A 99 10.08 9.15 -6.57
N TRP A 100 8.94 9.63 -7.06
CA TRP A 100 7.64 9.05 -6.73
C TRP A 100 7.50 7.62 -7.24
N MET A 101 7.96 7.30 -8.45
CA MET A 101 7.90 5.90 -8.91
C MET A 101 8.79 4.98 -8.08
N ALA A 102 9.93 5.47 -7.59
CA ALA A 102 10.84 4.69 -6.76
C ALA A 102 10.37 4.56 -5.29
N PHE A 103 9.76 5.60 -4.73
CA PHE A 103 9.45 5.69 -3.29
C PHE A 103 7.97 5.91 -2.97
N GLY A 104 7.11 5.92 -3.99
CA GLY A 104 5.68 6.14 -3.84
C GLY A 104 5.06 5.06 -2.94
N PRO A 105 3.97 5.38 -2.24
CA PRO A 105 3.30 4.43 -1.37
C PRO A 105 2.83 3.23 -2.20
N THR A 106 3.48 2.08 -2.04
CA THR A 106 2.96 0.82 -2.60
C THR A 106 1.62 0.56 -1.93
N SER A 107 0.56 0.55 -2.73
CA SER A 107 -0.80 0.37 -2.25
C SER A 107 -0.94 -0.97 -1.52
N ALA A 108 -1.92 -1.07 -0.62
CA ALA A 108 -2.21 -2.34 0.07
C ALA A 108 -2.44 -3.48 -0.93
N GLY A 109 -3.08 -3.21 -2.07
CA GLY A 109 -3.34 -4.19 -3.11
C GLY A 109 -2.06 -4.77 -3.74
N THR A 110 -1.10 -3.93 -4.13
CA THR A 110 0.15 -4.43 -4.73
C THR A 110 0.98 -5.22 -3.72
N ARG A 111 0.95 -4.81 -2.44
CA ARG A 111 1.58 -5.56 -1.35
C ARG A 111 0.91 -6.93 -1.16
N ILE A 112 -0.42 -6.98 -1.12
CA ILE A 112 -1.17 -8.24 -1.03
C ILE A 112 -0.81 -9.18 -2.17
N GLU A 113 -0.79 -8.69 -3.41
CA GLU A 113 -0.43 -9.48 -4.58
C GLU A 113 0.99 -10.04 -4.46
N GLN A 114 1.96 -9.19 -4.13
CA GLN A 114 3.35 -9.58 -3.98
C GLN A 114 3.53 -10.65 -2.88
N GLU A 115 3.00 -10.40 -1.69
CA GLU A 115 3.15 -11.31 -0.54
C GLU A 115 2.40 -12.63 -0.78
N SER A 116 1.24 -12.59 -1.44
CA SER A 116 0.51 -13.81 -1.83
C SER A 116 1.27 -14.64 -2.86
N ALA A 117 1.96 -13.99 -3.80
CA ALA A 117 2.81 -14.67 -4.78
C ALA A 117 4.03 -15.31 -4.08
N TYR A 118 4.64 -14.61 -3.13
CA TYR A 118 5.74 -15.13 -2.32
C TYR A 118 5.33 -16.31 -1.44
N LEU A 119 4.16 -16.25 -0.79
CA LEU A 119 3.59 -17.39 -0.05
C LEU A 119 3.37 -18.60 -0.96
N ALA A 120 2.78 -18.39 -2.14
CA ALA A 120 2.55 -19.47 -3.11
C ALA A 120 3.87 -20.05 -3.64
N GLN A 121 4.86 -19.20 -3.93
CA GLN A 121 6.19 -19.62 -4.37
C GLN A 121 6.87 -20.48 -3.30
N LEU A 122 6.92 -20.02 -2.06
CA LEU A 122 7.50 -20.75 -0.94
C LEU A 122 6.79 -22.09 -0.73
N ALA A 123 5.45 -22.09 -0.70
CA ALA A 123 4.68 -23.31 -0.53
C ALA A 123 4.93 -24.32 -1.67
N ASN A 124 5.05 -23.86 -2.92
CA ASN A 124 5.36 -24.72 -4.05
C ASN A 124 6.80 -25.25 -3.99
N ALA A 125 7.77 -24.41 -3.61
CA ALA A 125 9.17 -24.81 -3.49
C ALA A 125 9.37 -25.85 -2.39
N VAL A 126 8.78 -25.63 -1.20
CA VAL A 126 8.78 -26.60 -0.10
C VAL A 126 8.07 -27.88 -0.51
N ALA A 127 6.91 -27.79 -1.17
CA ALA A 127 6.21 -28.96 -1.64
C ALA A 127 7.05 -29.77 -2.64
N ALA A 128 7.73 -29.12 -3.57
CA ALA A 128 8.55 -29.79 -4.59
C ALA A 128 9.80 -30.46 -4.00
N ASP A 129 10.51 -29.77 -3.09
CA ASP A 129 11.78 -30.27 -2.52
C ASP A 129 11.54 -31.41 -1.52
N PHE A 130 10.54 -31.28 -0.65
CA PHE A 130 10.32 -32.22 0.45
C PHE A 130 9.35 -33.36 0.12
N ALA A 131 8.51 -33.26 -0.93
CA ALA A 131 7.57 -34.35 -1.24
C ALA A 131 8.25 -35.67 -1.61
N VAL A 132 9.49 -35.62 -2.12
CA VAL A 132 10.23 -36.79 -2.61
C VAL A 132 11.21 -37.33 -1.55
N ALA A 133 11.48 -36.56 -0.50
CA ALA A 133 12.44 -36.94 0.55
C ALA A 133 11.87 -38.03 1.49
N GLU A 134 12.75 -38.89 2.01
CA GLU A 134 12.41 -39.81 3.10
C GLU A 134 11.91 -39.01 4.31
N GLY A 135 10.69 -39.28 4.77
CA GLY A 135 10.04 -38.52 5.84
C GLY A 135 9.19 -37.31 5.39
N ARG A 136 9.01 -37.11 4.07
CA ARG A 136 8.23 -36.02 3.44
C ARG A 136 8.53 -34.66 4.07
N TYR A 137 7.66 -34.18 4.95
CA TYR A 137 7.76 -32.85 5.54
C TYR A 137 8.27 -32.83 6.98
N GLN A 138 8.68 -33.97 7.57
CA GLN A 138 9.06 -34.02 9.00
C GLN A 138 10.22 -33.10 9.39
N SER A 139 11.14 -32.82 8.46
CA SER A 139 12.30 -31.94 8.68
C SER A 139 12.06 -30.50 8.24
N VAL A 140 10.84 -30.15 7.78
CA VAL A 140 10.53 -28.80 7.35
C VAL A 140 10.66 -27.83 8.52
N SER A 141 11.53 -26.85 8.33
CA SER A 141 11.78 -25.75 9.26
C SER A 141 12.20 -24.50 8.50
N THR A 142 12.06 -23.32 9.11
CA THR A 142 12.52 -22.06 8.53
C THR A 142 13.99 -22.12 8.12
N ALA A 143 14.86 -22.69 8.97
CA ALA A 143 16.27 -22.86 8.68
C ALA A 143 16.52 -23.73 7.44
N SER A 144 15.81 -24.86 7.31
CA SER A 144 15.93 -25.74 6.14
C SER A 144 15.47 -25.06 4.85
N ALA A 145 14.45 -24.20 4.91
CA ALA A 145 13.96 -23.47 3.75
C ALA A 145 14.95 -22.39 3.28
N VAL A 146 15.68 -21.76 4.22
CA VAL A 146 16.75 -20.80 3.91
C VAL A 146 17.97 -21.52 3.33
N GLU A 147 18.44 -22.59 3.99
CA GLU A 147 19.62 -23.36 3.57
C GLU A 147 19.47 -23.93 2.15
N ARG A 148 18.26 -24.38 1.81
CA ARG A 148 17.92 -24.94 0.50
C ARG A 148 17.47 -23.89 -0.52
N VAL A 149 17.50 -22.61 -0.16
CA VAL A 149 17.15 -21.48 -1.04
C VAL A 149 15.71 -21.61 -1.60
N LEU A 150 14.78 -22.06 -0.77
CA LEU A 150 13.37 -22.24 -1.15
C LEU A 150 12.55 -20.98 -0.93
N ALA A 151 13.00 -20.12 -0.01
CA ALA A 151 12.29 -18.90 0.35
C ALA A 151 12.62 -17.74 -0.61
N PRO A 152 11.65 -16.82 -0.84
CA PRO A 152 11.91 -15.57 -1.54
C PRO A 152 13.04 -14.80 -0.86
N SER A 153 14.04 -14.36 -1.63
CA SER A 153 15.20 -13.64 -1.10
C SER A 153 14.82 -12.36 -0.35
N ALA A 154 13.70 -11.73 -0.72
CA ALA A 154 13.15 -10.56 -0.05
C ALA A 154 12.74 -10.81 1.42
N TRP A 155 12.50 -12.07 1.81
CA TRP A 155 12.17 -12.44 3.19
C TRP A 155 13.38 -12.95 3.98
N VAL A 156 14.49 -13.31 3.34
CA VAL A 156 15.61 -13.95 4.04
C VAL A 156 16.39 -12.90 4.84
N VAL A 157 16.42 -13.08 6.16
CA VAL A 157 17.22 -12.26 7.09
C VAL A 157 18.12 -13.20 7.89
N GLY A 158 19.34 -13.42 7.40
CA GLY A 158 20.27 -14.39 8.00
C GLY A 158 19.75 -15.82 7.86
N LYS A 159 19.36 -16.45 8.98
CA LYS A 159 18.79 -17.81 9.02
C LYS A 159 17.26 -17.81 9.25
N GLU A 160 16.66 -16.63 9.33
CA GLU A 160 15.25 -16.45 9.59
C GLU A 160 14.53 -15.91 8.35
N LEU A 161 13.21 -15.99 8.34
CA LEU A 161 12.37 -15.39 7.33
C LEU A 161 11.55 -14.27 7.97
N ASN A 162 11.65 -13.06 7.43
CA ASN A 162 10.94 -11.89 7.90
C ASN A 162 10.41 -11.07 6.72
N SER A 163 9.12 -10.81 6.73
CA SER A 163 8.47 -9.88 5.83
C SER A 163 8.15 -8.58 6.57
N ARG A 164 8.37 -7.44 5.92
CA ARG A 164 7.98 -6.13 6.47
C ARG A 164 6.47 -6.00 6.69
N SER A 165 5.66 -6.80 6.00
CA SER A 165 4.20 -6.69 6.03
C SER A 165 3.51 -7.83 6.79
N LEU A 166 4.17 -8.99 6.86
CA LEU A 166 3.65 -10.20 7.48
C LEU A 166 4.35 -10.56 8.81
N GLY A 167 5.46 -9.90 9.14
CA GLY A 167 6.27 -10.22 10.32
C GLY A 167 7.19 -11.41 10.11
N SER A 168 7.45 -12.16 11.19
CA SER A 168 8.23 -13.39 11.10
C SER A 168 7.45 -14.45 10.35
N ILE A 169 8.13 -15.18 9.46
CA ILE A 169 7.57 -16.31 8.72
C ILE A 169 8.20 -17.59 9.26
N GLU A 170 7.37 -18.44 9.85
CA GLU A 170 7.79 -19.70 10.44
C GLU A 170 7.27 -20.88 9.63
N LEU A 171 8.12 -21.91 9.51
CA LEU A 171 7.76 -23.15 8.85
C LEU A 171 7.85 -24.30 9.83
N SER A 172 6.80 -25.12 9.88
CA SER A 172 6.72 -26.27 10.77
C SER A 172 6.04 -27.47 10.09
N PRO A 173 6.39 -28.71 10.45
CA PRO A 173 5.70 -29.90 9.96
C PRO A 173 4.26 -29.97 10.49
N LEU A 174 3.35 -30.51 9.69
CA LEU A 174 1.96 -30.78 10.07
C LEU A 174 1.72 -32.29 10.16
N ASN A 175 0.97 -32.73 11.19
CA ASN A 175 0.52 -34.12 11.36
C ASN A 175 1.63 -35.16 11.12
N ALA A 176 2.74 -35.07 11.85
CA ALA A 176 3.90 -35.95 11.71
C ALA A 176 4.49 -36.00 10.27
N GLY A 177 4.48 -34.86 9.56
CA GLY A 177 5.10 -34.71 8.24
C GLY A 177 4.19 -35.08 7.06
N GLN A 178 2.88 -35.24 7.29
CA GLN A 178 1.90 -35.39 6.19
C GLN A 178 1.71 -34.08 5.40
N GLY A 179 2.08 -32.95 5.99
CA GLY A 179 2.04 -31.63 5.38
C GLY A 179 2.98 -30.67 6.10
N PHE A 180 2.83 -29.40 5.82
CA PHE A 180 3.55 -28.33 6.51
C PHE A 180 2.64 -27.11 6.70
N ARG A 181 3.02 -26.29 7.67
CA ARG A 181 2.38 -25.02 8.00
C ARG A 181 3.37 -23.89 7.78
N ILE A 182 2.89 -22.81 7.17
CA ILE A 182 3.58 -21.52 7.08
C ILE A 182 2.82 -20.55 8.00
N THR A 183 3.48 -20.03 9.03
CA THR A 183 2.87 -19.09 9.99
C THR A 183 3.49 -17.71 9.80
N ALA A 184 2.66 -16.70 9.56
CA ALA A 184 3.03 -15.29 9.59
C ALA A 184 2.59 -14.67 10.91
N THR A 185 3.50 -14.08 11.69
CA THR A 185 3.20 -13.72 13.10
C THR A 185 2.62 -12.33 13.30
N ALA A 186 2.82 -11.39 12.37
CA ALA A 186 2.44 -9.99 12.54
C ALA A 186 1.85 -9.41 11.25
N VAL A 187 0.80 -10.03 10.74
CA VAL A 187 0.07 -9.55 9.57
C VAL A 187 -0.75 -8.31 9.93
N GLN A 188 -0.56 -7.23 9.18
CA GLN A 188 -1.32 -5.99 9.40
C GLN A 188 -2.81 -6.18 9.09
N ALA A 189 -3.68 -5.59 9.92
CA ALA A 189 -5.14 -5.72 9.79
C ALA A 189 -5.67 -5.33 8.39
N ASN A 190 -5.13 -4.26 7.81
CA ASN A 190 -5.50 -3.77 6.47
C ASN A 190 -5.06 -4.70 5.32
N LEU A 191 -4.15 -5.64 5.55
CA LEU A 191 -3.68 -6.62 4.56
C LEU A 191 -4.31 -8.00 4.75
N CYS A 192 -4.64 -8.36 6.00
CA CYS A 192 -5.06 -9.71 6.39
C CYS A 192 -6.18 -10.28 5.51
N LEU A 193 -7.27 -9.54 5.33
CA LEU A 193 -8.43 -10.01 4.57
C LEU A 193 -8.08 -10.27 3.10
N GLY A 194 -7.37 -9.34 2.46
CA GLY A 194 -6.97 -9.47 1.06
C GLY A 194 -5.92 -10.55 0.85
N LEU A 195 -4.96 -10.67 1.77
CA LEU A 195 -3.93 -11.70 1.75
C LEU A 195 -4.52 -13.10 1.84
N VAL A 196 -5.43 -13.34 2.78
CA VAL A 196 -6.09 -14.66 2.91
C VAL A 196 -6.92 -14.94 1.66
N GLN A 197 -7.67 -13.97 1.14
CA GLN A 197 -8.50 -14.17 -0.06
C GLN A 197 -7.67 -14.51 -1.30
N SER A 198 -6.51 -13.88 -1.49
CA SER A 198 -5.65 -14.11 -2.65
C SER A 198 -4.86 -15.42 -2.54
N SER A 199 -4.42 -15.78 -1.33
CA SER A 199 -3.52 -16.93 -1.11
C SER A 199 -4.24 -18.23 -0.75
N ALA A 200 -5.46 -18.20 -0.20
CA ALA A 200 -6.13 -19.37 0.37
C ALA A 200 -6.21 -20.58 -0.58
N ARG A 201 -6.34 -20.34 -1.89
CA ARG A 201 -6.43 -21.43 -2.89
C ARG A 201 -5.16 -22.26 -3.02
N ALA A 202 -3.99 -21.72 -2.66
CA ALA A 202 -2.72 -22.45 -2.67
C ALA A 202 -2.57 -23.39 -1.47
N PHE A 203 -3.47 -23.30 -0.48
CA PHE A 203 -3.42 -24.01 0.78
C PHE A 203 -4.67 -24.88 0.98
N SER A 204 -4.55 -25.85 1.88
CA SER A 204 -5.64 -26.76 2.25
C SER A 204 -6.54 -26.18 3.33
N GLU A 205 -5.93 -25.51 4.31
CA GLU A 205 -6.60 -24.82 5.41
C GLU A 205 -5.87 -23.50 5.68
N VAL A 206 -6.60 -22.49 6.14
CA VAL A 206 -6.02 -21.23 6.64
C VAL A 206 -6.66 -20.89 7.97
N HIS A 207 -5.82 -20.55 8.93
CA HIS A 207 -6.21 -20.12 10.27
C HIS A 207 -5.75 -18.67 10.49
N VAL A 208 -6.59 -17.84 11.07
CA VAL A 208 -6.24 -16.47 11.49
C VAL A 208 -6.44 -16.40 12.99
N ASN A 209 -5.38 -16.09 13.73
CA ASN A 209 -5.38 -16.10 15.20
C ASN A 209 -5.97 -17.40 15.79
N GLY A 210 -5.63 -18.55 15.18
CA GLY A 210 -6.13 -19.87 15.56
C GLY A 210 -7.56 -20.21 15.11
N VAL A 211 -8.28 -19.28 14.47
CA VAL A 211 -9.63 -19.51 13.93
C VAL A 211 -9.54 -20.02 12.50
N LEU A 212 -10.14 -21.18 12.22
CA LEU A 212 -10.21 -21.74 10.87
C LEU A 212 -11.12 -20.88 9.97
N VAL A 213 -10.53 -20.13 9.05
CA VAL A 213 -11.24 -19.21 8.14
C VAL A 213 -11.43 -19.78 6.74
N TYR A 214 -10.58 -20.72 6.33
CA TYR A 214 -10.67 -21.39 5.04
C TYR A 214 -10.43 -22.89 5.21
N SER A 215 -11.33 -23.70 4.66
CA SER A 215 -11.14 -25.15 4.56
C SER A 215 -11.99 -25.72 3.44
N ARG A 216 -11.60 -26.88 2.90
CA ARG A 216 -12.40 -27.61 1.88
C ARG A 216 -12.86 -26.72 0.71
N ARG A 217 -12.01 -25.78 0.29
CA ARG A 217 -12.27 -24.80 -0.78
C ARG A 217 -13.39 -23.79 -0.50
N SER A 218 -13.78 -23.64 0.75
CA SER A 218 -14.78 -22.69 1.22
C SER A 218 -14.13 -21.67 2.15
N LEU A 219 -14.42 -20.39 1.93
CA LEU A 219 -13.98 -19.29 2.78
C LEU A 219 -15.14 -18.86 3.69
N ASN A 220 -14.93 -18.86 5.00
CA ASN A 220 -15.86 -18.30 5.97
C ASN A 220 -15.61 -16.79 6.10
N HIS A 221 -16.33 -16.00 5.30
CA HIS A 221 -16.17 -14.55 5.26
C HIS A 221 -16.44 -13.87 6.61
N GLY A 222 -17.39 -14.37 7.40
CA GLY A 222 -17.71 -13.80 8.71
C GLY A 222 -16.55 -13.98 9.69
N ALA A 223 -16.11 -15.24 9.87
CA ALA A 223 -14.97 -15.56 10.72
C ALA A 223 -13.69 -14.84 10.26
N LEU A 224 -13.47 -14.74 8.94
CA LEU A 224 -12.32 -14.02 8.40
C LEU A 224 -12.36 -12.53 8.76
N SER A 225 -13.49 -11.85 8.55
CA SER A 225 -13.60 -10.42 8.83
C SER A 225 -13.43 -10.09 10.31
N GLU A 226 -13.94 -10.95 11.19
CA GLU A 226 -13.81 -10.79 12.64
C GLU A 226 -12.36 -11.05 13.09
N SER A 227 -11.75 -12.15 12.62
CA SER A 227 -10.39 -12.52 13.02
C SER A 227 -9.32 -11.58 12.46
N CYS A 228 -9.55 -10.96 11.30
CA CYS A 228 -8.61 -10.01 10.69
C CYS A 228 -8.75 -8.57 11.22
N ALA A 229 -9.73 -8.26 12.07
CA ALA A 229 -10.01 -6.88 12.48
C ALA A 229 -8.81 -6.20 13.17
N GLU A 230 -8.04 -6.97 13.95
CA GLU A 230 -6.86 -6.50 14.67
C GLU A 230 -5.54 -6.87 13.96
N GLY A 231 -5.62 -7.70 12.91
CA GLY A 231 -4.44 -8.36 12.33
C GLY A 231 -3.92 -9.49 13.22
N GLY A 232 -2.63 -9.78 13.14
CA GLY A 232 -1.97 -10.77 13.99
C GLY A 232 -1.46 -11.98 13.22
N GLU A 233 -1.66 -13.17 13.79
CA GLU A 233 -1.12 -14.42 13.25
C GLU A 233 -1.99 -14.96 12.12
N VAL A 234 -1.37 -15.39 11.03
CA VAL A 234 -2.04 -16.14 9.96
C VAL A 234 -1.23 -17.39 9.62
N ALA A 235 -1.84 -18.55 9.80
CA ALA A 235 -1.25 -19.85 9.51
C ALA A 235 -1.88 -20.47 8.26
N PHE A 236 -1.03 -20.89 7.33
CA PHE A 236 -1.39 -21.49 6.05
C PHE A 236 -0.93 -22.95 6.02
N ASP A 237 -1.88 -23.88 5.93
CA ASP A 237 -1.61 -25.32 6.00
C ASP A 237 -1.66 -25.95 4.61
N ARG A 238 -0.64 -26.73 4.26
CA ARG A 238 -0.59 -27.50 3.02
C ARG A 238 -0.31 -28.97 3.31
N ARG A 239 -1.00 -29.86 2.59
CA ARG A 239 -0.89 -31.33 2.71
C ARG A 239 -0.48 -31.94 1.39
#